data_AF-A0A2V6KXQ2-F1
#
_entry.id   AF-A0A2V6KXQ2-F1
#
_cell.length_a   1.000
_cell.length_b   1.000
_cell.length_c   1.000
_cell.angle_alpha   90.00
_cell.angle_beta   90.00
_cell.angle_gamma   90.00
#
_symmetry.space_group_name_H-M   'P 1'
#
loop_
_entity.id
_entity.type
_entity.pdbx_description
1 polymer ?
#
loop_
_entity_poly.entity_id
_entity_poly.type
_entity_poly.pdbx_seq_one_letter_code
_entity_poly.pdbx_strand_id
1 'polypeptide(L)'
;MERELQAAALTFETVDKVRNQFCPEASFESTLNACVDRCELPVVLLKAAMILKSAEQSAVDSPQRELFRLPAPRRRLRVVSSLSNDAARKIGLHIPKHFRIPKSSIITSVFAADIGTATSAAVENLSSWTTSKGTHLPFVKVDISARKVGDQVVAILTRVEAQKQNSRALASSAVC
;
A
#
# COMPACT_ATOMS: atom_id res chain seq x y z
N MET A 1 11.86 -15.32 -14.43
CA MET A 1 11.37 -14.28 -13.49
C MET A 1 10.45 -13.30 -14.19
N GLU A 2 10.84 -12.70 -15.33
CA GLU A 2 10.08 -11.63 -16.00
C GLU A 2 8.68 -12.03 -16.48
N ARG A 3 8.46 -13.28 -16.93
CA ARG A 3 7.17 -13.70 -17.53
C ARG A 3 6.00 -13.90 -16.56
N GLU A 4 6.25 -14.23 -15.29
CA GLU A 4 5.16 -14.49 -14.34
C GLU A 4 4.55 -13.20 -13.75
N LEU A 5 5.29 -12.09 -13.81
CA LEU A 5 4.86 -10.77 -13.32
C LEU A 5 4.05 -9.96 -14.35
N GLN A 6 3.89 -10.48 -15.57
CA GLN A 6 3.36 -9.73 -16.72
C GLN A 6 1.81 -9.76 -16.86
N ALA A 7 1.10 -10.68 -16.19
CA ALA A 7 -0.34 -10.85 -16.41
C ALA A 7 -1.22 -10.81 -15.15
N ALA A 8 -0.64 -11.06 -13.97
CA ALA A 8 -1.37 -11.05 -12.71
C ALA A 8 -0.89 -9.90 -11.82
N ALA A 9 -1.82 -9.22 -11.14
CA ALA A 9 -1.47 -8.21 -10.15
C ALA A 9 -0.48 -8.79 -9.13
N LEU A 10 0.51 -7.99 -8.73
CA LEU A 10 1.49 -8.42 -7.73
C LEU A 10 0.79 -8.68 -6.40
N THR A 11 0.76 -9.94 -5.95
CA THR A 11 0.20 -10.35 -4.65
C THR A 11 1.29 -10.92 -3.75
N PHE A 12 1.02 -11.01 -2.45
CA PHE A 12 1.93 -11.66 -1.50
C PHE A 12 2.14 -13.15 -1.83
N GLU A 13 1.13 -13.83 -2.37
CA GLU A 13 1.24 -15.24 -2.79
C GLU A 13 2.21 -15.37 -3.97
N THR A 14 2.13 -14.46 -4.95
CA THR A 14 3.08 -14.43 -6.08
C THR A 14 4.50 -14.22 -5.57
N VAL A 15 4.70 -13.34 -4.59
CA VAL A 15 6.02 -13.09 -3.98
C VAL A 15 6.54 -14.32 -3.24
N ASP A 16 5.68 -15.01 -2.47
CA ASP A 16 6.06 -16.25 -1.79
C ASP A 16 6.43 -17.36 -2.81
N LYS A 17 5.71 -17.47 -3.93
CA LYS A 17 6.06 -18.40 -5.03
C LYS A 17 7.41 -18.07 -5.65
N VAL A 18 7.64 -16.80 -6.01
CA VAL A 18 8.92 -16.35 -6.58
C VAL A 18 10.08 -16.59 -5.61
N ARG A 19 9.88 -16.32 -4.31
CA ARG A 19 10.89 -16.61 -3.29
C ARG A 19 11.22 -18.10 -3.27
N ASN A 20 10.20 -18.96 -3.11
CA ASN A 20 10.42 -20.39 -2.95
C ASN A 20 11.03 -21.04 -4.20
N GLN A 21 10.74 -20.52 -5.39
CA GLN A 21 11.24 -21.07 -6.65
C GLN A 21 12.66 -20.61 -7.00
N PHE A 22 12.98 -19.33 -6.78
CA PHE A 22 14.23 -18.75 -7.29
C PHE A 22 15.24 -18.37 -6.20
N CYS A 23 14.77 -18.06 -4.98
CA CYS A 23 15.61 -17.56 -3.89
C CYS A 23 15.09 -18.02 -2.51
N PRO A 24 15.07 -19.33 -2.20
CA PRO A 24 14.47 -19.83 -0.96
C PRO A 24 15.15 -19.28 0.31
N GLU A 25 16.44 -18.98 0.23
CA GLU A 25 17.24 -18.41 1.32
C GLU A 25 17.07 -16.89 1.49
N ALA A 26 16.39 -16.21 0.54
CA ALA A 26 16.20 -14.77 0.63
C ALA A 26 15.06 -14.42 1.60
N SER A 27 15.19 -13.27 2.27
CA SER A 27 14.11 -12.76 3.10
C SER A 27 12.88 -12.40 2.25
N PHE A 28 11.67 -12.56 2.83
CA PHE A 28 10.42 -12.17 2.17
C PHE A 28 10.44 -10.70 1.71
N GLU A 29 10.98 -9.82 2.55
CA GLU A 29 11.04 -8.38 2.26
C GLU A 29 11.99 -8.08 1.08
N SER A 30 13.14 -8.76 1.03
CA SER A 30 14.07 -8.64 -0.10
C SER A 30 13.41 -9.08 -1.40
N THR A 31 12.71 -10.22 -1.40
CA THR A 31 12.00 -10.70 -2.59
C THR A 31 10.86 -9.76 -2.97
N LEU A 32 10.09 -9.25 -2.00
CA LEU A 32 9.01 -8.31 -2.24
C LEU A 32 9.50 -7.02 -2.89
N ASN A 33 10.55 -6.41 -2.35
CA ASN A 33 11.15 -5.21 -2.92
C ASN A 33 11.64 -5.45 -4.35
N ALA A 34 12.31 -6.58 -4.60
CA ALA A 34 12.76 -6.95 -5.94
C ALA A 34 11.60 -7.18 -6.93
N CYS A 35 10.50 -7.81 -6.48
CA CYS A 35 9.31 -8.01 -7.31
C CYS A 35 8.63 -6.69 -7.65
N VAL A 36 8.53 -5.76 -6.70
CA VAL A 36 7.95 -4.42 -6.92
C VAL A 36 8.80 -3.63 -7.92
N ASP A 37 10.12 -3.62 -7.73
CA ASP A 37 11.06 -2.88 -8.58
C ASP A 37 11.01 -3.35 -10.04
N ARG A 38 10.88 -4.67 -10.26
CA ARG A 38 10.85 -5.30 -11.58
C ARG A 38 9.45 -5.45 -12.19
N CYS A 39 8.39 -5.02 -11.49
CA CYS A 39 7.04 -5.13 -12.00
C CYS A 39 6.79 -4.08 -13.10
N GLU A 40 6.23 -4.50 -14.23
CA GLU A 40 5.88 -3.60 -15.33
C GLU A 40 4.63 -2.75 -15.03
N LEU A 41 3.73 -3.27 -14.17
CA LEU A 41 2.51 -2.59 -13.77
C LEU A 41 2.80 -1.49 -12.75
N PRO A 42 2.00 -0.41 -12.67
CA PRO A 42 2.14 0.60 -11.63
C PRO A 42 1.88 0.01 -10.23
N VAL A 43 2.94 -0.13 -9.43
CA VAL A 43 2.88 -0.68 -8.07
C VAL A 43 3.50 0.26 -7.05
N VAL A 44 2.81 0.42 -5.91
CA VAL A 44 3.35 1.07 -4.71
C VAL A 44 3.34 0.08 -3.55
N LEU A 45 4.51 -0.18 -3.01
CA LEU A 45 4.67 -0.88 -1.75
C LEU A 45 4.74 0.13 -0.61
N LEU A 46 3.95 -0.05 0.44
CA LEU A 46 4.04 0.80 1.64
C LEU A 46 4.08 -0.03 2.91
N LYS A 47 4.69 0.54 3.94
CA LYS A 47 4.61 0.06 5.31
C LYS A 47 3.88 1.07 6.17
N ALA A 48 2.98 0.60 7.02
CA ALA A 48 2.19 1.42 7.92
C ALA A 48 2.38 0.97 9.37
N ALA A 49 2.48 1.93 10.28
CA ALA A 49 2.57 1.67 11.72
C ALA A 49 1.93 2.80 12.53
N MET A 50 1.71 2.54 13.81
CA MET A 50 1.20 3.54 14.75
C MET A 50 2.32 4.50 15.16
N ILE A 51 2.38 5.65 14.50
CA ILE A 51 3.40 6.69 14.74
C ILE A 51 2.77 8.02 15.15
N LEU A 52 3.52 8.78 15.95
CA LEU A 52 3.19 10.16 16.31
C LEU A 52 3.47 11.10 15.14
N LYS A 53 2.79 12.26 15.10
CA LYS A 53 3.21 13.35 14.21
C LYS A 53 4.58 13.86 14.69
N SER A 54 5.47 14.27 13.78
CA SER A 54 6.79 14.81 14.17
C SER A 54 6.70 15.94 15.21
N ALA A 55 5.77 16.87 15.06
CA ALA A 55 5.53 17.92 16.07
C ALA A 55 5.00 17.40 17.42
N GLU A 56 4.28 16.28 17.42
CA GLU A 56 3.80 15.63 18.65
C GLU A 56 4.93 14.84 19.33
N GLN A 57 5.87 14.29 18.56
CA GLN A 57 7.06 13.64 19.08
C GLN A 57 7.93 14.66 19.84
N SER A 58 8.21 15.81 19.23
CA SER A 58 8.94 16.90 19.89
C SER A 58 8.23 17.43 21.15
N ALA A 59 6.90 17.36 21.20
CA ALA A 59 6.13 17.73 22.39
C ALA A 59 6.12 16.63 23.48
N VAL A 60 6.37 15.37 23.13
CA VAL A 60 6.58 14.28 24.10
C VAL A 60 7.93 14.42 24.77
N ASP A 61 8.95 14.78 24.00
CA ASP A 61 10.33 14.91 24.47
C ASP A 61 10.57 16.24 25.23
N SER A 62 9.55 17.11 25.35
CA SER A 62 9.64 18.39 26.04
C SER A 62 9.40 18.25 27.56
N PRO A 63 10.29 18.80 28.42
CA PRO A 63 10.09 18.82 29.88
C PRO A 63 8.82 19.59 30.31
N GLN A 64 8.31 20.47 29.45
CA GLN A 64 7.10 21.26 29.72
C GLN A 64 5.85 20.38 29.86
N ARG A 65 5.86 19.17 29.29
CA ARG A 65 4.71 18.28 29.34
C ARG A 65 4.46 17.73 30.74
N GLU A 66 5.51 17.44 31.50
CA GLU A 66 5.40 17.03 32.92
C GLU A 66 4.91 18.19 33.78
N LEU A 67 5.39 19.41 33.50
CA LEU A 67 4.99 20.64 34.19
C LEU A 67 3.50 20.98 34.00
N PHE A 68 2.95 20.79 32.79
CA PHE A 68 1.57 21.19 32.46
C PHE A 68 0.57 20.02 32.33
N ARG A 69 0.98 18.77 32.61
CA ARG A 69 0.14 17.56 32.50
C ARG A 69 -0.65 17.49 31.17
N LEU A 70 -0.01 17.84 30.06
CA LEU A 70 -0.69 17.87 28.77
C LEU A 70 -1.12 16.45 28.34
N PRO A 71 -2.31 16.30 27.73
CA PRO A 71 -2.82 15.00 27.30
C PRO A 71 -1.86 14.33 26.30
N ALA A 72 -1.75 13.00 26.38
CA ALA A 72 -0.84 12.27 25.52
C ALA A 72 -1.23 12.40 24.04
N PRO A 73 -0.27 12.72 23.15
CA PRO A 73 -0.56 12.80 21.73
C PRO A 73 -0.96 11.42 21.24
N ARG A 74 -2.05 11.40 20.46
CA ARG A 74 -2.66 10.14 20.06
C ARG A 74 -1.96 9.63 18.79
N ARG A 75 -1.23 8.51 18.92
CA ARG A 75 -0.69 7.78 17.77
C ARG A 75 -1.77 7.53 16.71
N ARG A 76 -1.36 7.61 15.45
CA ARG A 76 -2.22 7.36 14.29
C ARG A 76 -1.50 6.41 13.35
N LEU A 77 -2.27 5.60 12.65
CA LEU A 77 -1.75 4.77 11.58
C LEU A 77 -1.29 5.67 10.44
N ARG A 78 -0.01 5.62 10.13
CA ARG A 78 0.60 6.43 9.07
C ARG A 78 1.60 5.60 8.28
N VAL A 79 1.87 6.06 7.07
CA VAL A 79 2.89 5.51 6.19
C VAL A 79 4.27 5.75 6.81
N VAL A 80 5.00 4.68 7.10
CA VAL A 80 6.38 4.69 7.62
C VAL A 80 7.37 4.70 6.48
N SER A 81 7.11 3.92 5.43
CA SER A 81 7.89 3.90 4.20
C SER A 81 6.99 3.62 3.00
N SER A 82 7.44 4.06 1.84
CA SER A 82 6.76 3.88 0.56
C SER A 82 7.81 3.70 -0.53
N LEU A 83 7.62 2.70 -1.38
CA LEU A 83 8.43 2.40 -2.55
C LEU A 83 7.49 2.37 -3.76
N SER A 84 7.68 3.31 -4.69
CA SER A 84 6.96 3.35 -5.96
C SER A 84 7.89 2.85 -7.06
N ASN A 85 7.45 1.86 -7.85
CA ASN A 85 8.24 1.40 -9.00
C ASN A 85 8.23 2.41 -10.16
N ASP A 86 9.01 2.14 -11.21
CA ASP A 86 9.12 3.04 -12.37
C ASP A 86 7.77 3.32 -13.04
N ALA A 87 6.93 2.30 -13.20
CA ALA A 87 5.61 2.44 -13.80
C ALA A 87 4.69 3.35 -12.96
N ALA A 88 4.72 3.21 -11.63
CA ALA A 88 3.98 4.08 -10.71
C ALA A 88 4.49 5.53 -10.75
N ARG A 89 5.81 5.72 -10.76
CA ARG A 89 6.43 7.05 -10.84
C ARG A 89 6.04 7.77 -12.14
N LYS A 90 6.04 7.08 -13.29
CA LYS A 90 5.66 7.64 -14.60
C LYS A 90 4.23 8.18 -14.64
N ILE A 91 3.32 7.61 -13.85
CA ILE A 91 1.91 8.05 -13.77
C ILE A 91 1.61 8.95 -12.57
N GLY A 92 2.64 9.38 -11.81
CA GLY A 92 2.48 10.20 -10.62
C GLY A 92 1.85 9.49 -9.41
N LEU A 93 1.84 8.14 -9.40
CA LEU A 93 1.32 7.35 -8.28
C LEU A 93 2.38 7.26 -7.18
N HIS A 94 2.36 8.24 -6.27
CA HIS A 94 3.26 8.31 -5.12
C HIS A 94 2.48 8.58 -3.83
N ILE A 95 2.85 7.88 -2.77
CA ILE A 95 2.27 8.06 -1.43
C ILE A 95 3.34 8.62 -0.51
N PRO A 96 3.20 9.85 -0.01
CA PRO A 96 4.20 10.46 0.85
C PRO A 96 4.40 9.71 2.17
N LYS A 97 5.63 9.80 2.71
CA LYS A 97 5.92 9.36 4.08
C LYS A 97 5.10 10.16 5.11
N HIS A 98 4.75 9.53 6.23
CA HIS A 98 3.96 10.08 7.32
C HIS A 98 2.52 10.48 6.96
N PHE A 99 2.08 10.14 5.75
CA PHE A 99 0.70 10.32 5.34
C PHE A 99 -0.22 9.48 6.23
N ARG A 100 -1.35 10.06 6.64
CA ARG A 100 -2.30 9.41 7.53
C ARG A 100 -3.16 8.44 6.73
N ILE A 101 -3.31 7.22 7.24
CA ILE A 101 -4.20 6.22 6.65
C ILE A 101 -5.62 6.43 7.20
N PRO A 102 -6.66 6.49 6.35
CA PRO A 102 -8.05 6.60 6.79
C PRO A 102 -8.50 5.41 7.64
N LYS A 103 -9.42 5.67 8.57
CA LYS A 103 -10.03 4.60 9.38
C LYS A 103 -10.83 3.61 8.52
N SER A 104 -11.33 4.06 7.38
CA SER A 104 -12.08 3.25 6.41
C SER A 104 -11.21 2.37 5.52
N SER A 105 -9.88 2.54 5.55
CA SER A 105 -8.98 1.75 4.71
C SER A 105 -8.84 0.32 5.25
N ILE A 106 -8.70 -0.65 4.33
CA ILE A 106 -8.42 -2.04 4.63
C ILE A 106 -7.13 -2.19 5.42
N ILE A 107 -6.15 -1.30 5.22
CA ILE A 107 -4.90 -1.28 5.99
C ILE A 107 -5.17 -1.04 7.47
N THR A 108 -6.14 -0.18 7.82
CA THR A 108 -6.54 0.05 9.21
C THR A 108 -7.22 -1.19 9.79
N SER A 109 -8.11 -1.82 9.04
CA SER A 109 -8.79 -3.05 9.48
C SER A 109 -7.79 -4.20 9.70
N VAL A 110 -6.86 -4.39 8.77
CA VAL A 110 -5.78 -5.39 8.85
C VAL A 110 -4.83 -5.09 10.02
N PHE A 111 -4.54 -3.82 10.30
CA PHE A 111 -3.74 -3.43 11.47
C PHE A 111 -4.43 -3.83 12.79
N ALA A 112 -5.74 -3.61 12.89
CA ALA A 112 -6.53 -3.87 14.09
C ALA A 112 -6.80 -5.37 14.34
N ALA A 113 -6.73 -6.21 13.30
CA ALA A 113 -6.94 -7.64 13.40
C ALA A 113 -5.79 -8.35 14.15
N ASP A 114 -6.05 -9.56 14.65
CA ASP A 114 -5.06 -10.33 15.41
C ASP A 114 -3.81 -10.69 14.58
N ILE A 115 -2.70 -10.89 15.28
CA ILE A 115 -1.41 -11.21 14.69
C ILE A 115 -1.49 -12.61 14.05
N GLY A 116 -1.13 -12.71 12.77
CA GLY A 116 -0.97 -13.99 12.06
C GLY A 116 -2.11 -14.39 11.12
N THR A 117 -3.27 -13.74 11.18
CA THR A 117 -4.46 -14.09 10.36
C THR A 117 -4.89 -13.01 9.37
N ALA A 118 -4.30 -11.81 9.44
CA ALA A 118 -4.78 -10.66 8.68
C ALA A 118 -4.02 -10.46 7.36
N THR A 119 -4.40 -11.21 6.34
CA THR A 119 -4.18 -10.83 4.93
C THR A 119 -5.54 -10.49 4.33
N SER A 120 -5.69 -9.30 3.75
CA SER A 120 -6.94 -8.91 3.12
C SER A 120 -6.68 -8.00 1.93
N ALA A 121 -7.60 -8.03 0.96
CA ALA A 121 -7.55 -7.21 -0.23
C ALA A 121 -8.84 -6.42 -0.41
N ALA A 122 -8.72 -5.17 -0.86
CA ALA A 122 -9.86 -4.32 -1.18
C ALA A 122 -9.52 -3.30 -2.25
N VAL A 123 -10.51 -2.90 -3.05
CA VAL A 123 -10.37 -1.77 -3.97
C VAL A 123 -10.72 -0.48 -3.23
N GLU A 124 -9.79 0.46 -3.22
CA GLU A 124 -9.95 1.76 -2.59
C GLU A 124 -9.73 2.91 -3.57
N ASN A 125 -10.26 4.07 -3.23
CA ASN A 125 -9.92 5.31 -3.91
C ASN A 125 -8.97 6.13 -3.03
N LEU A 126 -7.79 6.45 -3.56
CA LEU A 126 -6.78 7.24 -2.84
C LEU A 126 -7.26 8.65 -2.48
N SER A 127 -8.24 9.23 -3.17
CA SER A 127 -8.81 10.53 -2.80
C SER A 127 -9.46 10.54 -1.40
N SER A 128 -9.84 9.38 -0.86
CA SER A 128 -10.32 9.27 0.53
C SER A 128 -9.21 9.49 1.56
N TRP A 129 -7.94 9.41 1.15
CA TRP A 129 -6.77 9.62 1.99
C TRP A 129 -6.52 11.12 2.13
N THR A 130 -6.97 11.67 3.26
CA THR A 130 -6.94 13.11 3.56
C THR A 130 -6.00 13.44 4.72
N THR A 131 -5.26 14.53 4.58
CA THR A 131 -4.51 15.16 5.67
C THR A 131 -5.44 16.03 6.52
N SER A 132 -5.00 16.35 7.74
CA SER A 132 -5.73 17.30 8.61
C SER A 132 -5.78 18.73 8.04
N LYS A 133 -5.00 19.03 6.99
CA LYS A 133 -4.97 20.33 6.30
C LYS A 133 -5.82 20.35 5.02
N GLY A 134 -6.59 19.28 4.75
CA GLY A 134 -7.46 19.19 3.57
C GLY A 134 -6.79 18.71 2.29
N THR A 135 -5.45 18.58 2.26
CA THR A 135 -4.74 17.94 1.14
C THR A 135 -5.14 16.48 1.05
N HIS A 136 -5.48 16.01 -0.15
CA HIS A 136 -5.83 14.63 -0.46
C HIS A 136 -4.91 14.09 -1.55
N LEU A 137 -4.78 12.76 -1.62
CA LEU A 137 -4.12 12.10 -2.74
C LEU A 137 -4.99 12.21 -4.01
N PRO A 138 -4.40 12.09 -5.20
CA PRO A 138 -5.16 12.15 -6.46
C PRO A 138 -6.27 11.08 -6.51
N PHE A 139 -7.31 11.35 -7.29
CA PHE A 139 -8.37 10.39 -7.56
C PHE A 139 -7.83 9.23 -8.40
N VAL A 140 -7.48 8.13 -7.73
CA VAL A 140 -6.97 6.92 -8.34
C VAL A 140 -7.58 5.72 -7.63
N LYS A 141 -8.22 4.83 -8.40
CA LYS A 141 -8.67 3.53 -7.90
C LYS A 141 -7.49 2.57 -7.86
N VAL A 142 -7.26 1.99 -6.70
CA VAL A 142 -6.16 1.05 -6.44
C VAL A 142 -6.72 -0.22 -5.82
N ASP A 143 -6.20 -1.36 -6.23
CA ASP A 143 -6.34 -2.61 -5.51
C ASP A 143 -5.26 -2.64 -4.43
N ILE A 144 -5.69 -2.79 -3.18
CA ILE A 144 -4.83 -2.81 -2.01
C ILE A 144 -4.83 -4.21 -1.43
N SER A 145 -3.69 -4.88 -1.48
CA SER A 145 -3.43 -6.11 -0.73
C SER A 145 -2.61 -5.78 0.51
N ALA A 146 -3.16 -6.02 1.70
CA ALA A 146 -2.53 -5.70 2.98
C ALA A 146 -2.29 -6.97 3.82
N ARG A 147 -1.12 -7.03 4.47
CA ARG A 147 -0.70 -8.13 5.35
C ARG A 147 -0.10 -7.56 6.63
N LYS A 148 -0.57 -8.04 7.78
CA LYS A 148 0.01 -7.68 9.10
C LYS A 148 1.33 -8.43 9.34
N VAL A 149 2.36 -7.71 9.75
CA VAL A 149 3.70 -8.22 10.09
C VAL A 149 4.16 -7.56 11.39
N GLY A 150 4.09 -8.29 12.51
CA GLY A 150 4.37 -7.73 13.83
C GLY A 150 3.41 -6.58 14.19
N ASP A 151 3.97 -5.43 14.58
CA ASP A 151 3.24 -4.17 14.86
C ASP A 151 3.15 -3.24 13.63
N GLN A 152 3.24 -3.82 12.43
CA GLN A 152 3.17 -3.08 11.17
C GLN A 152 2.23 -3.77 10.19
N VAL A 153 1.77 -3.00 9.20
CA VAL A 153 1.09 -3.54 8.01
C VAL A 153 1.94 -3.23 6.79
N VAL A 154 2.21 -4.26 6.00
CA VAL A 154 2.79 -4.13 4.67
C VAL A 154 1.64 -4.17 3.67
N ALA A 155 1.62 -3.24 2.72
CA ALA A 155 0.58 -3.19 1.70
C ALA A 155 1.16 -3.00 0.30
N ILE A 156 0.62 -3.76 -0.65
CA ILE A 156 0.90 -3.64 -2.08
C ILE A 156 -0.31 -2.96 -2.70
N LEU A 157 -0.09 -1.86 -3.41
CA LEU A 157 -1.11 -1.11 -4.10
C LEU A 157 -0.84 -1.19 -5.58
N THR A 158 -1.82 -1.66 -6.34
CA THR A 158 -1.75 -1.71 -7.80
C THR A 158 -2.87 -0.85 -8.37
N ARG A 159 -2.60 -0.11 -9.45
CA ARG A 159 -3.66 0.68 -10.09
C ARG A 159 -4.68 -0.27 -10.72
N VAL A 160 -5.96 -0.06 -10.41
CA VAL A 160 -7.03 -0.69 -11.19
C VAL A 160 -7.10 0.10 -12.50
N GLU A 161 -6.57 -0.45 -13.59
CA GLU A 161 -6.87 0.11 -14.90
C GLU A 161 -8.39 0.04 -15.10
N ALA A 162 -8.98 1.15 -15.57
CA ALA A 162 -10.30 1.05 -16.18
C ALA A 162 -10.10 0.12 -17.38
N GLN A 163 -10.55 -1.13 -17.26
CA GLN A 163 -10.56 -2.03 -18.41
C GLN A 163 -11.22 -1.26 -19.54
N LYS A 164 -10.47 -0.99 -20.62
CA LYS A 164 -11.09 -0.58 -21.88
C LYS A 164 -12.15 -1.63 -22.13
N GLN A 165 -13.42 -1.20 -22.06
CA GLN A 165 -14.55 -2.02 -22.48
C GLN A 165 -14.21 -2.55 -23.87
N ASN A 166 -13.88 -3.83 -23.93
CA ASN A 166 -13.66 -4.53 -25.17
C ASN A 166 -15.05 -4.81 -25.75
N SER A 167 -15.73 -3.76 -26.19
CA SER A 167 -17.00 -3.81 -26.91
C SER A 167 -16.79 -3.28 -28.32
N ARG A 168 -15.89 -3.93 -29.08
CA ARG A 168 -15.86 -3.82 -30.55
C ARG A 168 -15.12 -4.99 -31.20
N ALA A 169 -15.44 -6.21 -30.79
CA ALA A 169 -15.14 -7.41 -31.55
C ALA A 169 -16.13 -8.49 -31.12
N LEU A 170 -17.34 -8.45 -31.69
CA LEU A 170 -18.29 -9.56 -31.88
C LEU A 170 -19.57 -8.99 -32.52
N ALA A 171 -19.40 -8.46 -33.73
CA ALA A 171 -20.40 -8.58 -34.78
C ALA A 171 -19.65 -9.15 -35.99
N SER A 172 -19.31 -10.44 -35.87
CA SER A 172 -19.05 -11.34 -36.99
C SER A 172 -20.19 -11.13 -37.99
N SER A 173 -19.89 -10.84 -39.24
CA SER A 173 -19.87 -11.89 -40.27
C SER A 173 -20.88 -13.01 -39.96
N ALA A 174 -22.11 -12.79 -40.42
CA ALA A 174 -23.11 -13.78 -40.76
C ALA A 174 -23.77 -13.21 -42.03
N VAL A 175 -23.32 -13.63 -43.21
CA VAL A 175 -23.90 -14.72 -44.01
C VAL A 175 -25.16 -14.26 -44.77
N CYS A 176 -25.06 -14.44 -46.09
CA CYS A 176 -26.03 -14.26 -47.19
C CYS A 176 -26.18 -12.84 -47.76
#